data_AF-A0A7K0IXI9-F1
#
_entry.id   AF-A0A7K0IXI9-F1
#
_cell.length_a   1.000
_cell.length_b   1.000
_cell.length_c   1.000
_cell.angle_alpha   90.00
_cell.angle_beta   90.00
_cell.angle_gamma   90.00
#
_symmetry.space_group_name_H-M   'P 1'
#
loop_
_entity.id
_entity.type
_entity.pdbx_description
1 polymer ?
#
loop_
_entity_poly.entity_id
_entity_poly.type
_entity_poly.pdbx_seq_one_letter_code
_entity_poly.pdbx_strand_id
1 'polypeptide(L)' 'MEFKNGLGEKAIQDVMISYPEIGEILNRYEIGCVTCKVGICLLKDVVAIHGLSKEDEANIEQDINTHLISKGE' A
#
# COMPACT_ATOMS: atom_id res chain seq x y z
N MET A 1 -3.19 9.98 4.74
CA MET A 1 -2.55 8.69 5.09
C MET A 1 -1.08 8.92 5.32
N GLU A 2 -0.51 8.24 6.31
CA GLU A 2 0.90 8.29 6.68
C GLU A 2 1.45 6.86 6.81
N PHE A 3 2.03 6.36 5.72
CA PHE A 3 2.74 5.10 5.74
C PHE A 3 4.17 5.31 6.25
N LYS A 4 4.62 4.46 7.18
CA LYS A 4 5.96 4.51 7.74
C LYS A 4 7.05 4.37 6.66
N ASN A 5 8.25 4.82 7.00
CA ASN A 5 9.44 4.76 6.14
C ASN A 5 9.27 5.46 4.77
N GLY A 6 8.35 6.41 4.70
CA GLY A 6 8.04 7.14 3.47
C GLY A 6 7.44 6.27 2.36
N LEU A 7 6.92 5.09 2.69
CA LEU A 7 6.35 4.16 1.68
C LEU A 7 5.22 4.78 0.88
N GLY A 8 4.47 5.72 1.47
CA GLY A 8 3.40 6.45 0.80
C GLY A 8 3.88 7.24 -0.41
N GLU A 9 5.14 7.68 -0.43
CA GLU A 9 5.77 8.43 -1.53
C GLU A 9 6.52 7.53 -2.51
N LYS A 10 6.51 6.21 -2.32
CA LYS A 10 7.15 5.26 -3.24
C LYS A 10 6.14 4.74 -4.26
N ALA A 11 6.64 4.37 -5.43
CA ALA A 11 5.84 3.69 -6.43
C ALA A 11 5.35 2.35 -5.89
N ILE A 12 4.05 2.05 -6.08
CA ILE A 12 3.42 0.83 -5.56
C ILE A 12 4.17 -0.43 -6.01
N GLN A 13 4.71 -0.45 -7.22
CA GLN A 13 5.46 -1.60 -7.72
C GLN A 13 6.78 -1.80 -6.96
N ASP A 14 7.52 -0.73 -6.67
CA ASP A 14 8.75 -0.81 -5.86
C ASP A 14 8.45 -1.26 -4.43
N VAL A 15 7.33 -0.80 -3.86
CA VAL A 15 6.86 -1.25 -2.55
C VAL A 15 6.57 -2.75 -2.57
N MET A 16 5.78 -3.26 -3.53
CA MET A 16 5.44 -4.68 -3.61
C MET A 16 6.66 -5.57 -3.89
N ILE A 17 7.66 -5.08 -4.64
CA ILE A 17 8.90 -5.83 -4.87
C ILE A 17 9.76 -5.89 -3.60
N SER A 18 9.88 -4.77 -2.88
CA SER A 18 10.67 -4.69 -1.65
C SER A 18 9.98 -5.37 -0.46
N TYR A 19 8.64 -5.36 -0.47
CA TYR A 19 7.76 -5.84 0.59
C TYR A 19 6.62 -6.67 -0.02
N PRO A 20 6.87 -7.92 -0.44
CA PRO A 20 5.86 -8.78 -1.07
C PRO A 20 4.64 -9.00 -0.19
N GLU A 21 4.83 -9.05 1.13
CA GLU A 21 3.78 -9.10 2.15
C GLU A 21 2.85 -7.87 2.14
N ILE A 22 3.36 -6.67 1.82
CA ILE A 22 2.49 -5.48 1.62
C ILE A 22 1.62 -5.68 0.38
N GLY A 23 2.15 -6.32 -0.68
CA GLY A 23 1.36 -6.71 -1.85
C GLY A 23 0.21 -7.65 -1.47
N GLU A 24 0.43 -8.59 -0.55
CA GLU A 24 -0.63 -9.47 -0.04
C GLU A 24 -1.70 -8.70 0.74
N ILE A 25 -1.30 -7.73 1.58
CA ILE A 25 -2.22 -6.84 2.31
C ILE A 25 -3.10 -6.09 1.31
N LEU A 26 -2.50 -5.44 0.30
CA LEU A 26 -3.21 -4.67 -0.71
C LEU A 26 -4.18 -5.53 -1.52
N ASN A 27 -3.79 -6.76 -1.87
CA ASN A 27 -4.63 -7.68 -2.63
C ASN A 27 -5.92 -8.08 -1.89
N ARG A 28 -5.94 -8.05 -0.55
CA ARG A 28 -7.16 -8.30 0.25
C ARG A 28 -8.24 -7.25 0.03
N TYR A 29 -7.85 -6.05 -0.40
CA TYR A 29 -8.74 -4.93 -0.71
C TYR A 29 -8.90 -4.74 -2.22
N GLU A 30 -8.54 -5.76 -3.01
CA GLU A 30 -8.55 -5.72 -4.48
C GLU A 30 -7.67 -4.59 -5.06
N ILE A 31 -6.68 -4.14 -4.29
CA ILE A 31 -5.71 -3.15 -4.73
C ILE A 31 -4.52 -3.86 -5.36
N GLY A 32 -4.26 -3.55 -6.62
CA GLY A 32 -3.12 -4.07 -7.34
C GLY A 32 -2.65 -3.12 -8.44
N CYS A 33 -1.50 -3.44 -9.03
CA CYS A 33 -0.88 -2.66 -10.10
C CYS A 33 -1.42 -3.01 -11.51
N VAL A 34 -2.49 -3.80 -11.62
CA VAL A 34 -2.94 -4.36 -12.91
C VAL A 34 -3.60 -3.33 -13.83
N THR A 35 -4.25 -2.32 -13.27
CA THR A 35 -4.97 -1.28 -14.04
C THR A 35 -4.05 -0.19 -14.57
N CYS A 36 -3.00 0.16 -13.83
CA CYS A 36 -2.04 1.20 -14.22
C CYS A 36 -1.03 0.71 -15.29
N LYS A 37 -0.76 -0.61 -15.38
CA LYS A 37 0.24 -1.28 -16.25
C LYS A 37 1.70 -0.82 -16.12
N VAL A 38 1.96 0.35 -15.55
CA VAL A 38 3.29 0.95 -15.40
C VAL A 38 3.78 0.92 -13.95
N GLY A 39 2.87 0.88 -12.96
CA GLY A 39 3.20 0.70 -11.55
C GLY A 39 3.91 1.87 -10.87
N ILE A 40 3.89 3.04 -11.51
CA ILE A 40 4.54 4.27 -11.05
C ILE A 40 3.67 5.11 -10.10
N CYS A 41 2.41 4.75 -9.91
CA CYS A 41 1.54 5.45 -8.96
C CYS A 41 2.08 5.30 -7.55
N LEU A 42 2.01 6.37 -6.76
CA LEU A 42 2.42 6.34 -5.36
C LEU A 42 1.48 5.46 -4.55
N LEU A 43 2.00 4.73 -3.56
CA LEU A 43 1.20 3.85 -2.72
C LEU A 43 0.00 4.58 -2.09
N LYS A 44 0.24 5.78 -1.54
CA LYS A 44 -0.82 6.57 -0.91
C LYS A 44 -1.93 6.96 -1.89
N ASP A 45 -1.56 7.23 -3.14
CA ASP A 45 -2.49 7.69 -4.16
C ASP A 45 -3.32 6.51 -4.66
N VAL A 46 -2.70 5.34 -4.85
CA VAL A 46 -3.43 4.13 -5.26
C VAL A 46 -4.49 3.74 -4.23
N VAL A 47 -4.14 3.78 -2.93
CA VAL A 47 -5.09 3.49 -1.85
C VAL A 47 -6.22 4.53 -1.82
N ALA A 48 -5.91 5.81 -2.06
CA ALA A 48 -6.91 6.88 -2.03
C ALA A 48 -7.86 6.90 -3.25
N ILE A 49 -7.37 6.52 -4.44
CA ILE A 49 -8.09 6.70 -5.71
C ILE A 49 -9.06 5.54 -6.00
N HIS A 50 -8.89 4.36 -5.38
CA HIS A 50 -9.72 3.19 -5.66
C HIS A 50 -11.16 3.26 -5.13
N GLY A 51 -11.59 4.41 -4.59
CA GLY A 51 -12.96 4.58 -4.12
C GLY A 51 -13.31 3.70 -2.92
N LEU A 52 -12.28 3.28 -2.18
CA LEU A 52 -12.41 2.55 -0.93
C LEU A 52 -13.14 3.40 0.11
N SER A 53 -13.77 2.73 1.07
CA SER A 53 -14.32 3.42 2.22
C SER A 53 -13.19 4.04 3.04
N LYS A 54 -13.45 5.14 3.74
CA LYS A 54 -12.47 5.77 4.65
C LYS A 54 -11.96 4.78 5.72
N GLU A 55 -12.81 3.84 6.11
CA GLU A 55 -12.45 2.75 7.02
C GLU A 55 -11.45 1.77 6.39
N ASP A 56 -11.66 1.36 5.13
CA ASP A 56 -10.74 0.48 4.41
C ASP A 56 -9.38 1.15 4.20
N GLU A 57 -9.35 2.43 3.81
CA GLU A 57 -8.11 3.19 3.70
C GLU A 57 -7.33 3.20 5.03
N ALA A 58 -8.02 3.42 6.16
CA ALA A 58 -7.41 3.42 7.48
C ALA A 58 -6.92 2.02 7.90
N ASN A 59 -7.68 0.98 7.59
CA ASN A 59 -7.30 -0.41 7.87
C ASN A 59 -6.04 -0.80 7.09
N ILE A 60 -5.93 -0.41 5.81
CA ILE A 60 -4.74 -0.65 4.99
C ILE A 60 -3.51 0.04 5.58
N GLU A 61 -3.65 1.33 5.95
CA GLU A 61 -2.59 2.07 6.61
C GLU A 61 -2.12 1.38 7.90
N GLN A 62 -3.07 0.98 8.75
CA GLN A 62 -2.77 0.33 10.02
C GLN A 62 -2.12 -1.04 9.83
N ASP A 63 -2.62 -1.87 8.91
CA ASP A 63 -2.06 -3.19 8.60
C ASP A 63 -0.62 -3.06 8.12
N ILE A 64 -0.35 -2.17 7.16
CA ILE A 64 0.99 -1.95 6.62
C ILE A 64 1.94 -1.42 7.71
N ASN A 65 1.50 -0.43 8.48
CA ASN A 65 2.33 0.13 9.54
C ASN A 65 2.61 -0.87 10.68
N THR A 66 1.62 -1.67 11.06
CA THR A 66 1.78 -2.76 12.04
C THR A 66 2.78 -3.79 11.55
N HIS A 67 2.65 -4.16 10.28
CA HIS A 67 3.52 -5.14 9.65
C HIS A 67 5.00 -4.70 9.68
N LEU A 68 5.28 -3.44 9.34
CA LEU A 68 6.63 -2.87 9.37
C LEU A 68 7.21 -2.88 10.79
N ILE A 69 6.40 -2.51 11.80
CA ILE A 69 6.81 -2.56 13.21
C ILE A 69 7.18 -4.00 13.61
N SER A 70 6.36 -4.98 13.23
CA SER A 70 6.63 -6.39 13.55
C SER A 70 7.90 -6.92 12.89
N LYS A 71 8.32 -6.37 11.74
CA LYS A 71 9.60 -6.67 11.09
C LYS A 71 10.79 -5.90 11.65
N GLY A 72 10.57 -4.87 12.48
CA GLY A 72 11.63 -3.98 12.98
C GLY A 72 12.12 -2.97 11.94
N GLU A 73 11.29 -2.67 10.95
CA GLU A 73 11.56 -1.68 9.89
C GLU A 73 11.03 -0.29 10.25
#